data_AF-G7YLQ8-F1
#
_entry.id   AF-G7YLQ8-F1
#
_cell.length_a   1.000
_cell.length_b   1.000
_cell.length_c   1.000
_cell.angle_alpha   90.00
_cell.angle_beta   90.00
_cell.angle_gamma   90.00
#
_symmetry.space_group_name_H-M   'P 1'
#
loop_
_entity.id
_entity.type
_entity.pdbx_description
1 polymer ?
#
loop_
_entity_poly.entity_id
_entity_poly.type
_entity_poly.pdbx_seq_one_letter_code
_entity_poly.pdbx_strand_id
1 'polypeptide(L)'
;TPKISGPHAQRLLAGGWWGFVRHPNYLGTLLMVYAAAMLSGFASPIPWTYPLLLTAAMLHRVGRTEYLNAEKYGSSWTVYTKLVPNKLIPRIY
;
A
#
# COMPACT_ATOMS: atom_id res chain seq x y z
N THR A 1 14.92 -13.67 -3.41
CA THR A 1 13.60 -13.00 -3.44
C THR A 1 12.92 -13.30 -4.76
N PRO A 2 11.66 -13.77 -4.75
CA PRO A 2 10.95 -14.08 -5.99
C PRO A 2 10.71 -12.80 -6.81
N LYS A 3 11.09 -12.85 -8.09
CA LYS A 3 10.84 -11.79 -9.08
C LYS A 3 9.90 -12.37 -10.12
N ILE A 4 8.78 -11.71 -10.38
CA ILE A 4 7.82 -12.15 -11.40
C ILE A 4 8.05 -11.30 -12.65
N SER A 5 8.31 -11.96 -13.78
CA SER A 5 8.51 -11.30 -15.06
C SER A 5 7.17 -10.96 -15.68
N GLY A 6 6.85 -9.68 -15.80
CA GLY A 6 5.69 -9.15 -16.51
C GLY A 6 5.98 -8.85 -17.98
N PRO A 7 4.95 -8.40 -18.73
CA PRO A 7 5.10 -7.94 -20.10
C PRO A 7 6.14 -6.81 -20.21
N HIS A 8 6.86 -6.74 -21.33
CA HIS A 8 7.83 -5.67 -21.63
C HIS A 8 9.01 -5.54 -20.64
N ALA A 9 9.55 -6.66 -20.15
CA ALA A 9 10.67 -6.71 -19.20
C ALA A 9 10.43 -6.04 -17.84
N GLN A 10 9.19 -5.63 -17.54
CA GLN A 10 8.81 -5.10 -16.24
C GLN A 10 8.81 -6.24 -15.22
N ARG A 11 9.45 -6.04 -14.06
CA ARG A 11 9.54 -7.07 -13.01
C ARG A 11 8.74 -6.65 -11.79
N LEU A 12 7.90 -7.54 -11.27
CA LEU A 12 7.25 -7.36 -9.98
C LEU A 12 8.14 -7.93 -8.87
N LEU A 13 8.35 -7.11 -7.84
CA LEU A 13 9.15 -7.47 -6.68
C LEU A 13 8.23 -8.10 -5.62
N ALA A 14 8.37 -9.38 -5.35
CA ALA A 14 7.65 -10.08 -4.28
C ALA A 14 8.58 -10.38 -3.09
N GLY A 15 9.39 -9.39 -2.72
CA GLY A 15 10.48 -9.55 -1.74
C GLY A 15 10.61 -8.36 -0.79
N GLY A 16 11.21 -8.60 0.39
CA GLY A 16 11.29 -7.58 1.44
C GLY A 16 9.89 -7.13 1.87
N TRP A 17 9.70 -5.84 2.13
CA TRP A 17 8.38 -5.29 2.50
C TRP A 17 7.29 -5.52 1.44
N TRP A 18 7.68 -5.63 0.16
CA TRP A 18 6.77 -5.89 -0.97
C TRP A 18 6.32 -7.36 -1.03
N GLY A 19 6.96 -8.24 -0.25
CA GLY A 19 6.47 -9.60 -0.02
C GLY A 19 5.44 -9.70 1.12
N PHE A 20 5.39 -8.69 2.01
CA PHE A 20 4.44 -8.65 3.13
C PHE A 20 3.16 -7.91 2.77
N VAL A 21 3.29 -6.80 2.04
CA VAL A 21 2.18 -5.91 1.66
C VAL A 21 2.46 -5.35 0.26
N ARG A 22 1.42 -5.13 -0.56
CA ARG A 22 1.59 -4.63 -1.93
C ARG A 22 2.00 -3.16 -2.02
N HIS A 23 1.60 -2.34 -1.05
CA HIS A 23 1.90 -0.90 -0.99
C HIS A 23 2.58 -0.48 0.32
N PRO A 24 3.81 -0.95 0.62
CA PRO A 24 4.46 -0.68 1.90
C PRO A 24 4.84 0.80 2.07
N ASN A 25 5.05 1.52 0.97
CA ASN A 25 5.24 2.97 0.99
C ASN A 25 4.02 3.71 1.56
N TYR A 26 2.81 3.24 1.23
CA TYR A 26 1.59 3.86 1.69
C TYR A 26 1.38 3.61 3.18
N LEU A 27 1.69 2.38 3.62
CA LEU A 27 1.73 2.04 5.04
C LEU A 27 2.74 2.92 5.81
N GLY A 28 3.94 3.11 5.27
CA GLY A 28 4.96 3.98 5.87
C GLY A 28 4.51 5.44 5.99
N THR A 29 3.89 5.99 4.95
CA THR A 29 3.33 7.34 4.99
C THR A 29 2.26 7.47 6.07
N LEU A 30 1.34 6.52 6.17
CA LEU A 30 0.32 6.54 7.22
C LEU A 30 0.96 6.49 8.62
N LEU A 31 1.89 5.57 8.86
CA LEU A 31 2.59 5.46 10.14
C LEU A 31 3.28 6.78 10.52
N MET A 32 3.94 7.43 9.56
CA MET A 32 4.63 8.70 9.78
C MET A 32 3.67 9.83 10.18
N VAL A 33 2.54 9.99 9.46
CA VAL A 33 1.59 11.07 9.78
C VAL A 33 0.83 10.82 11.07
N TYR A 34 0.51 9.56 11.39
CA TYR A 34 -0.11 9.21 12.67
C TYR A 34 0.86 9.38 13.84
N ALA A 35 2.14 9.05 13.68
CA ALA A 35 3.16 9.30 14.70
C ALA A 35 3.33 10.81 14.96
N ALA A 36 3.35 11.63 13.90
CA ALA A 36 3.40 13.09 14.04
C ALA A 36 2.17 13.66 14.77
N ALA A 37 0.97 13.16 14.46
CA ALA A 37 -0.24 13.57 15.17
C ALA A 37 -0.25 13.11 16.63
N MET A 38 0.27 11.91 16.93
CA MET A 38 0.39 11.41 18.31
C MET A 38 1.24 12.30 19.21
N LEU A 39 2.30 12.93 18.68
CA LEU A 39 3.12 13.87 19.45
C LEU A 39 2.33 15.08 19.95
N SER A 40 1.22 15.43 19.29
CA SER A 40 0.33 16.53 19.70
C SER A 40 -0.67 16.12 20.79
N GLY A 41 -0.73 14.84 21.15
CA GLY A 41 -1.70 14.29 22.10
C GLY A 41 -3.15 14.30 21.58
N PHE A 42 -4.09 14.12 22.50
CA PHE A 42 -5.53 13.99 22.21
C PHE A 42 -6.37 15.19 22.66
N ALA A 43 -5.73 16.27 23.11
CA ALA A 43 -6.42 17.45 23.62
C ALA A 43 -7.11 18.27 22.53
N SER A 44 -6.65 18.16 21.28
CA SER A 44 -7.25 18.83 20.12
C SER A 44 -7.48 17.83 18.98
N PRO A 45 -8.61 17.90 18.27
CA PRO A 45 -8.86 17.06 17.09
C PRO A 45 -8.12 17.56 15.84
N ILE A 46 -7.61 18.80 15.86
CA ILE A 46 -7.01 19.44 14.67
C ILE A 46 -5.83 18.62 14.10
N PRO A 47 -4.84 18.15 14.90
CA PRO A 47 -3.72 17.36 14.40
C PRO A 47 -4.14 16.04 13.74
N TRP A 48 -5.31 15.51 14.09
CA TRP A 48 -5.84 14.24 13.59
C TRP A 48 -6.57 14.37 12.25
N THR A 49 -6.97 15.57 11.86
CA THR A 49 -7.67 15.81 10.59
C THR A 49 -6.84 15.36 9.38
N TYR A 50 -5.55 15.71 9.35
CA TYR A 50 -4.65 15.39 8.24
C TYR A 50 -4.41 13.87 8.08
N PRO A 51 -4.00 13.10 9.13
CA PRO A 51 -3.89 11.65 9.05
C PRO A 51 -5.16 10.95 8.57
N LEU A 52 -6.33 11.40 9.05
CA LEU A 52 -7.62 10.80 8.68
C LEU A 52 -7.97 11.04 7.21
N LEU A 53 -7.84 12.29 6.74
CA LEU A 53 -8.07 12.63 5.33
C LEU A 53 -7.08 11.90 4.40
N LEU A 54 -5.81 11.82 4.81
CA LEU A 54 -4.79 11.11 4.04
C LEU A 54 -5.08 9.60 3.98
N THR A 55 -5.59 9.02 5.06
CA THR A 55 -6.02 7.61 5.09
C THR A 55 -7.12 7.35 4.07
N ALA A 56 -8.16 8.18 4.03
CA ALA A 56 -9.25 8.04 3.06
C ALA A 56 -8.74 8.17 1.61
N ALA A 57 -7.92 9.18 1.33
CA ALA A 57 -7.33 9.40 0.01
C ALA A 57 -6.40 8.23 -0.42
N MET A 58 -5.63 7.67 0.52
CA MET A 58 -4.77 6.51 0.28
C MET A 58 -5.57 5.25 -0.05
N LEU A 59 -6.67 4.98 0.67
CA LEU A 59 -7.53 3.83 0.39
C LEU A 59 -8.12 3.89 -1.02
N HIS A 60 -8.60 5.07 -1.43
CA HIS A 60 -9.06 5.31 -2.79
C HIS A 60 -7.93 5.10 -3.81
N ARG A 61 -6.74 5.64 -3.53
CA ARG A 61 -5.56 5.50 -4.38
C ARG A 61 -5.13 4.05 -4.56
N VAL A 62 -5.16 3.23 -3.50
CA VAL A 62 -4.86 1.79 -3.59
C VAL A 62 -5.80 1.11 -4.57
N GLY A 63 -7.10 1.35 -4.47
CA GLY A 63 -8.08 0.77 -5.40
C GLY A 63 -7.76 1.11 -6.85
N ARG A 64 -7.49 2.40 -7.13
CA ARG A 64 -7.13 2.85 -8.48
C ARG A 64 -5.81 2.24 -8.97
N THR A 65 -4.80 2.18 -8.12
CA THR A 65 -3.49 1.62 -8.48
C THR A 65 -3.55 0.11 -8.72
N GLU A 66 -4.32 -0.63 -7.93
CA GLU A 66 -4.56 -2.07 -8.13
C GLU A 66 -5.22 -2.34 -9.49
N TYR A 67 -6.24 -1.55 -9.85
CA TYR A 67 -6.91 -1.65 -11.15
C TYR A 67 -5.92 -1.42 -12.30
N LEU A 68 -5.17 -0.32 -12.27
CA LEU A 68 -4.20 0.02 -13.31
C LEU A 68 -3.06 -1.01 -13.41
N ASN A 69 -2.62 -1.58 -12.28
CA ASN A 69 -1.59 -2.62 -12.28
C ASN A 69 -2.12 -3.96 -12.81
N ALA A 70 -3.39 -4.30 -12.55
CA ALA A 70 -4.02 -5.47 -13.13
C ALA A 70 -4.10 -5.37 -14.65
N GLU A 71 -4.49 -4.20 -15.17
CA GLU A 71 -4.53 -3.93 -16.61
C GLU A 71 -3.12 -3.97 -17.23
N LYS A 72 -2.12 -3.39 -16.55
CA LYS A 72 -0.75 -3.30 -17.04
C LYS A 72 0.02 -4.63 -17.04
N TYR A 73 -0.10 -5.42 -15.98
CA TYR A 73 0.71 -6.63 -15.78
C TYR A 73 -0.05 -7.94 -16.02
N GLY A 74 -1.37 -7.89 -16.17
CA GLY A 74 -2.21 -9.04 -16.53
C GLY A 74 -1.96 -10.27 -15.65
N SER A 75 -1.63 -11.41 -16.27
CA SER A 75 -1.40 -12.68 -15.58
C SER A 75 -0.28 -12.62 -14.52
N SER A 76 0.73 -11.79 -14.73
CA SER A 76 1.81 -11.60 -13.75
C SER A 76 1.32 -10.90 -12.48
N TRP A 77 0.34 -9.99 -12.62
CA TRP A 77 -0.34 -9.38 -11.48
C TRP A 77 -1.10 -10.44 -10.69
N THR A 78 -1.83 -11.34 -11.36
CA THR A 78 -2.59 -12.40 -10.69
C THR A 78 -1.69 -13.32 -9.86
N VAL A 79 -0.49 -13.66 -10.37
CA VAL A 79 0.49 -14.44 -9.60
C VAL A 79 0.99 -13.63 -8.40
N TYR A 80 1.28 -12.34 -8.60
CA TYR A 80 1.75 -11.45 -7.54
C TYR A 80 0.73 -11.28 -6.41
N THR A 81 -0.54 -11.04 -6.74
CA THR A 81 -1.59 -10.84 -5.73
C THR A 81 -1.94 -12.11 -4.97
N LYS A 82 -1.71 -13.29 -5.54
CA LYS A 82 -1.77 -14.57 -4.83
C LYS A 82 -0.63 -14.74 -3.82
N LEU A 83 0.58 -14.31 -4.18
CA LEU A 83 1.74 -14.37 -3.29
C LEU A 83 1.66 -13.32 -2.18
N VAL A 84 1.10 -12.15 -2.48
CA VAL A 84 1.02 -11.00 -1.56
C VAL A 84 -0.44 -10.54 -1.45
N PRO A 85 -1.27 -11.22 -0.64
CA PRO A 85 -2.70 -10.93 -0.57
C PRO A 85 -3.01 -9.59 0.11
N ASN A 86 -2.17 -9.12 1.04
CA ASN A 86 -2.40 -7.87 1.76
C ASN A 86 -2.07 -6.65 0.89
N LYS A 87 -3.00 -5.70 0.77
CA LYS A 87 -2.79 -4.46 0.00
C LYS A 87 -2.02 -3.42 0.81
N LEU A 88 -2.44 -3.19 2.05
CA LEU A 88 -1.99 -2.08 2.88
C LEU A 88 -1.76 -2.50 4.34
N ILE A 89 -2.73 -3.16 4.97
CA ILE A 89 -2.68 -3.57 6.37
C ILE A 89 -2.65 -5.11 6.42
N PRO A 90 -1.56 -5.72 6.92
CA PRO A 90 -1.47 -7.16 7.05
C PRO A 90 -2.70 -7.73 7.79
N ARG A 91 -3.37 -8.73 7.19
CA ARG A 91 -4.53 -9.45 7.75
C ARG A 91 -5.85 -8.67 7.86
N ILE A 92 -5.90 -7.41 7.45
CA ILE A 92 -7.13 -6.60 7.47
C ILE A 92 -7.48 -6.12 6.05
N TYR A 93 -6.47 -5.65 5.30
CA TYR A 93 -6.66 -5.09 3.96
C TYR A 93 -5.44 -5.23 3.05
#